data_AF-G5K661-F1
#
_entry.id   AF-G5K661-F1
#
_cell.length_a   1.000
_cell.length_b   1.000
_cell.length_c   1.000
_cell.angle_alpha   90.00
_cell.angle_beta   90.00
_cell.angle_gamma   90.00
#
_symmetry.space_group_name_H-M   'P 1'
#
loop_
_entity.id
_entity.type
_entity.pdbx_description
1 polymer ?
#
loop_
_entity_poly.entity_id
_entity_poly.type
_entity_poly.pdbx_seq_one_letter_code
_entity_poly.pdbx_strand_id
1 'polypeptide(L)'
;MYYQLLKKLTTSSFDQVLTDASPFVAVLQPSEWLEKKEAFNIPIDMEFRIDSASSTKAEVNSDALTGTFKIPNRKDLLGPAIDFSFVLTDRGIIFIDQHDHASDLMASIEKSKKWKTPSLERFLYDFLETIIKDDLSLL
;
A
#
# COMPACT_ATOMS: atom_id res chain seq x y z
N MET A 1 -6.32 -8.02 3.17
CA MET A 1 -5.84 -7.86 4.57
C MET A 1 -6.04 -6.43 5.04
N TYR A 2 -6.26 -6.22 6.34
CA TYR A 2 -6.53 -4.90 6.92
C TYR A 2 -5.68 -4.71 8.18
N TYR A 3 -5.19 -3.49 8.39
CA TYR A 3 -4.32 -3.15 9.50
C TYR A 3 -4.63 -1.77 10.06
N GLN A 4 -4.51 -1.63 11.37
CA GLN A 4 -4.48 -0.34 12.05
C GLN A 4 -3.03 0.10 12.28
N LEU A 5 -2.77 1.38 12.00
CA LEU A 5 -1.48 2.02 12.20
C LEU A 5 -1.38 2.60 13.61
N LEU A 6 -1.00 1.75 14.56
CA LEU A 6 -0.74 2.14 15.95
C LEU A 6 0.77 2.21 16.17
N LYS A 7 1.26 1.95 17.39
CA LYS A 7 2.72 1.86 17.65
C LYS A 7 3.43 0.74 16.88
N LYS A 8 2.66 -0.12 16.21
CA LYS A 8 3.06 -1.14 15.25
C LYS A 8 1.89 -1.35 14.29
N LEU A 9 2.17 -1.94 13.13
CA LEU A 9 1.11 -2.39 12.24
C LEU A 9 0.39 -3.55 12.93
N THR A 10 -0.94 -3.48 13.06
CA THR A 10 -1.71 -4.49 13.80
C THR A 10 -2.89 -4.93 12.95
N THR A 11 -3.04 -6.24 12.75
CA THR A 11 -4.17 -6.81 12.00
C THR A 11 -5.51 -6.32 12.54
N SER A 12 -6.42 -6.00 11.62
CA SER A 12 -7.73 -5.43 11.90
C SER A 12 -8.79 -6.04 10.95
N SER A 13 -10.04 -5.60 11.09
CA SER A 13 -11.14 -5.95 10.19
C SER A 13 -11.50 -4.77 9.28
N PHE A 14 -12.25 -5.06 8.22
CA PHE A 14 -12.78 -4.03 7.33
C PHE A 14 -13.62 -2.99 8.08
N ASP A 15 -14.55 -3.43 8.93
CA ASP A 15 -15.43 -2.53 9.69
C ASP A 15 -14.64 -1.60 10.63
N GLN A 16 -13.58 -2.12 11.26
CA GLN A 16 -12.70 -1.33 12.13
C GLN A 16 -11.95 -0.26 11.33
N VAL A 17 -11.46 -0.60 10.14
CA VAL A 17 -10.76 0.34 9.25
C VAL A 17 -11.68 1.49 8.81
N LEU A 18 -12.98 1.25 8.67
CA LEU A 18 -13.94 2.29 8.27
C LEU A 18 -14.40 3.19 9.42
N THR A 19 -14.39 2.67 10.66
CA THR A 19 -15.01 3.33 11.82
C THR A 19 -14.02 3.92 12.82
N ASP A 20 -12.80 3.38 12.91
CA ASP A 20 -11.75 3.91 13.78
C ASP A 20 -11.21 5.24 13.22
N ALA A 21 -10.81 6.13 14.11
CA ALA A 21 -10.16 7.39 13.74
C ALA A 21 -8.66 7.22 13.45
N SER A 22 -8.09 6.07 13.83
CA SER A 22 -6.69 5.74 13.63
C SER A 22 -6.40 5.52 12.14
N PRO A 23 -5.21 5.92 11.65
CA PRO A 23 -4.86 5.65 10.27
C PRO A 23 -4.74 4.16 9.99
N PHE A 24 -5.00 3.75 8.76
CA PHE A 24 -5.02 2.34 8.40
C PHE A 24 -4.18 2.00 7.16
N VAL A 25 -3.91 0.71 7.02
CA VAL A 25 -3.36 0.12 5.79
C VAL A 25 -4.27 -1.03 5.37
N ALA A 26 -4.67 -1.07 4.11
CA ALA A 26 -5.39 -2.20 3.52
C ALA A 26 -4.60 -2.77 2.35
N VAL A 27 -4.71 -4.08 2.16
CA VAL A 27 -4.21 -4.79 0.97
C VAL A 27 -5.39 -5.57 0.40
N LEU A 28 -5.78 -5.27 -0.83
CA LEU A 28 -6.96 -5.84 -1.48
C LEU A 28 -6.57 -6.44 -2.82
N GLN A 29 -7.25 -7.52 -3.19
CA GLN A 29 -7.25 -7.98 -4.57
C GLN A 29 -8.06 -6.99 -5.44
N PRO A 30 -7.79 -6.89 -6.76
CA PRO A 30 -8.52 -5.96 -7.63
C PRO A 30 -10.04 -6.17 -7.62
N SER A 31 -10.51 -7.43 -7.49
CA SER A 31 -11.93 -7.74 -7.34
C SER A 31 -12.52 -7.20 -6.04
N GLU A 32 -11.81 -7.34 -4.91
CA GLU A 32 -12.25 -6.81 -3.62
C GLU A 32 -12.27 -5.28 -3.61
N TRP A 33 -11.32 -4.65 -4.29
CA TRP A 33 -11.32 -3.20 -4.47
C TRP A 33 -12.56 -2.71 -5.20
N LEU A 34 -12.92 -3.34 -6.32
CA LEU A 34 -14.11 -2.97 -7.09
C LEU A 34 -15.41 -3.11 -6.29
N GLU A 35 -15.49 -4.13 -5.44
CA GLU A 35 -16.65 -4.36 -4.57
C GLU A 35 -16.73 -3.35 -3.42
N LYS A 36 -15.58 -2.95 -2.85
CA LYS A 36 -15.53 -2.22 -1.57
C LYS A 36 -15.16 -0.75 -1.67
N LYS A 37 -14.66 -0.26 -2.81
CA LYS A 37 -14.16 1.12 -2.98
C LYS A 37 -15.15 2.19 -2.52
N GLU A 38 -16.45 1.99 -2.78
CA GLU A 38 -17.51 2.93 -2.39
C GLU A 38 -17.64 3.07 -0.86
N ALA A 39 -17.41 1.99 -0.12
CA ALA A 39 -17.49 2.00 1.34
C ALA A 39 -16.34 2.77 2.00
N PHE A 40 -15.19 2.91 1.32
CA PHE A 40 -14.10 3.77 1.79
C PHE A 40 -14.42 5.27 1.60
N ASN A 41 -15.43 5.61 0.79
CA ASN A 41 -15.86 6.98 0.52
C ASN A 41 -14.69 7.87 0.04
N ILE A 42 -13.89 7.35 -0.90
CA ILE A 42 -12.74 8.05 -1.48
C ILE A 42 -13.14 8.56 -2.86
N PRO A 43 -13.20 9.88 -3.09
CA PRO A 43 -13.46 10.42 -4.41
C PRO A 43 -12.21 10.23 -5.27
N ILE A 44 -12.30 9.35 -6.27
CA ILE A 44 -11.24 9.12 -7.25
C ILE A 44 -11.81 9.53 -8.60
N ASP A 45 -11.38 10.71 -9.06
CA ASP A 45 -11.89 11.33 -10.29
C ASP A 45 -11.28 10.69 -11.55
N MET A 46 -10.06 10.15 -11.44
CA MET A 46 -9.34 9.51 -12.55
C MET A 46 -9.30 8.00 -12.37
N GLU A 47 -9.75 7.28 -13.41
CA GLU A 47 -9.50 5.84 -13.48
C GLU A 47 -7.99 5.58 -13.57
N PHE A 48 -7.52 4.66 -12.74
CA PHE A 48 -6.15 4.20 -12.75
C PHE A 48 -6.13 2.67 -12.89
N ARG A 49 -5.03 2.17 -13.44
CA ARG A 49 -4.76 0.73 -13.56
C ARG A 49 -4.73 0.12 -12.15
N ILE A 50 -5.54 -0.91 -11.91
CA ILE A 50 -5.59 -1.64 -10.62
C ILE A 50 -4.99 -3.05 -10.71
N ASP A 51 -4.80 -3.54 -11.93
CA ASP A 51 -4.49 -4.93 -12.26
C ASP A 51 -2.99 -5.18 -12.48
N SER A 52 -2.25 -4.15 -12.89
CA SER A 52 -0.81 -4.27 -13.16
C SER A 52 -0.15 -2.88 -13.26
N ALA A 53 1.16 -2.81 -13.05
CA ALA A 53 1.94 -1.57 -13.19
C ALA A 53 2.95 -1.62 -14.34
N SER A 54 2.99 -0.56 -15.15
CA SER A 54 4.04 -0.37 -16.16
C SER A 54 5.29 0.32 -15.57
N SER A 55 5.10 1.21 -14.59
CA SER A 55 6.15 1.98 -13.92
C SER A 55 5.73 2.35 -12.48
N THR A 56 6.68 2.82 -11.66
CA THR A 56 6.34 3.51 -10.40
C THR A 56 5.89 4.94 -10.69
N LYS A 57 4.69 5.33 -10.27
CA LYS A 57 4.13 6.67 -10.48
C LYS A 57 3.12 7.01 -9.38
N ALA A 58 2.98 8.29 -9.08
CA ALA A 58 1.88 8.84 -8.29
C ALA A 58 1.15 9.94 -9.09
N GLU A 59 -0.16 10.02 -8.91
CA GLU A 59 -1.06 10.98 -9.53
C GLU A 59 -1.91 11.64 -8.45
N VAL A 60 -2.10 12.96 -8.59
CA VAL A 60 -2.87 13.75 -7.65
C VAL A 60 -4.32 13.79 -8.12
N ASN A 61 -5.22 13.35 -7.25
CA ASN A 61 -6.67 13.57 -7.35
C ASN A 61 -7.08 14.57 -6.27
N SER A 62 -8.33 15.04 -6.34
CA SER A 62 -8.86 16.10 -5.48
C SER A 62 -8.63 15.85 -3.98
N ASP A 63 -8.89 14.63 -3.50
CA ASP A 63 -8.73 14.24 -2.08
C ASP A 63 -7.89 12.97 -1.87
N ALA A 64 -7.17 12.52 -2.90
CA ALA A 64 -6.38 11.29 -2.83
C ALA A 64 -5.16 11.30 -3.76
N LEU A 65 -4.13 10.56 -3.39
CA LEU A 65 -3.05 10.16 -4.29
C LEU A 65 -3.32 8.75 -4.79
N THR A 66 -3.35 8.55 -6.10
CA THR A 66 -3.41 7.20 -6.70
C THR A 66 -2.11 6.92 -7.42
N GLY A 67 -1.80 5.66 -7.65
CA GLY A 67 -0.60 5.34 -8.40
C GLY A 67 -0.26 3.88 -8.40
N THR A 68 0.97 3.61 -8.82
CA THR A 68 1.49 2.26 -8.96
C THR A 68 2.92 2.19 -8.44
N PHE A 69 3.27 1.03 -7.91
CA PHE A 69 4.65 0.64 -7.62
C PHE A 69 5.07 -0.45 -8.60
N LYS A 70 6.29 -0.32 -9.11
CA LYS A 70 6.99 -1.35 -9.87
C LYS A 70 8.40 -1.50 -9.32
N ILE A 71 8.65 -2.61 -8.66
CA ILE A 71 9.83 -2.83 -7.82
C ILE A 71 10.61 -4.03 -8.39
N PRO A 72 11.92 -3.89 -8.67
CA PRO A 72 12.73 -5.00 -9.15
C PRO A 72 12.71 -6.19 -8.19
N ASN A 73 12.52 -7.40 -8.72
CA ASN A 73 12.66 -8.61 -7.93
C ASN A 73 14.16 -8.93 -7.75
N ARG A 74 14.73 -8.56 -6.61
CA ARG A 74 16.17 -8.74 -6.34
C ARG A 74 16.63 -10.20 -6.30
N LYS A 75 15.71 -11.15 -6.14
CA LYS A 75 16.03 -12.59 -6.17
C LYS A 75 16.07 -13.13 -7.60
N ASP A 76 15.44 -12.43 -8.55
CA ASP A 76 15.38 -12.80 -9.95
C ASP A 76 15.22 -11.53 -10.82
N LEU A 77 16.36 -10.92 -11.15
CA LEU A 77 16.40 -9.65 -11.90
C LEU A 77 15.95 -9.79 -13.36
N LEU A 78 15.94 -11.02 -13.90
CA LEU A 78 15.48 -11.30 -15.26
C LEU A 78 14.00 -11.69 -15.28
N GLY A 79 13.42 -12.00 -14.13
CA GLY A 79 12.02 -12.33 -13.94
C GLY A 79 11.09 -11.11 -13.86
N PRO A 80 9.79 -11.35 -13.60
CA PRO A 80 8.82 -10.28 -13.43
C PRO A 80 9.15 -9.42 -12.20
N ALA A 81 9.00 -8.11 -12.36
CA ALA A 81 9.03 -7.16 -11.25
C ALA A 81 7.81 -7.36 -10.34
N ILE A 82 7.97 -7.01 -9.07
CA ILE A 82 6.84 -6.86 -8.15
C ILE A 82 6.04 -5.63 -8.60
N ASP A 83 4.73 -5.77 -8.76
CA ASP A 83 3.86 -4.66 -9.12
C ASP A 83 2.52 -4.69 -8.39
N PHE A 84 2.04 -3.49 -8.05
CA PHE A 84 0.72 -3.27 -7.48
C PHE A 84 0.36 -1.79 -7.53
N SER A 85 -0.93 -1.50 -7.33
CA SER A 85 -1.47 -0.14 -7.33
C SER A 85 -1.73 0.33 -5.91
N PHE A 86 -1.89 1.63 -5.71
CA PHE A 86 -2.24 2.18 -4.41
C PHE A 86 -3.19 3.36 -4.50
N VAL A 87 -3.93 3.56 -3.41
CA VAL A 87 -4.72 4.75 -3.10
C VAL A 87 -4.30 5.23 -1.72
N LEU A 88 -3.91 6.49 -1.59
CA LEU A 88 -3.51 7.13 -0.35
C LEU A 88 -4.42 8.32 -0.09
N THR A 89 -5.00 8.38 1.10
CA THR A 89 -5.84 9.48 1.59
C THR A 89 -5.28 10.02 2.90
N ASP A 90 -5.99 10.97 3.51
CA ASP A 90 -5.72 11.46 4.86
C ASP A 90 -5.94 10.39 5.95
N ARG A 91 -6.82 9.42 5.70
CA ARG A 91 -7.14 8.34 6.65
C ARG A 91 -6.30 7.08 6.48
N GLY A 92 -5.86 6.75 5.27
CA GLY A 92 -5.23 5.45 5.06
C GLY A 92 -4.57 5.28 3.71
N ILE A 93 -3.86 4.16 3.59
CA ILE A 93 -3.33 3.67 2.32
C ILE A 93 -3.91 2.30 1.99
N ILE A 94 -4.35 2.14 0.76
CA ILE A 94 -4.95 0.92 0.22
C ILE A 94 -4.04 0.46 -0.91
N PHE A 95 -3.42 -0.71 -0.75
CA PHE A 95 -2.71 -1.40 -1.81
C PHE A 95 -3.67 -2.32 -2.54
N ILE A 96 -3.60 -2.31 -3.87
CA ILE A 96 -4.43 -3.14 -4.75
C ILE A 96 -3.47 -4.02 -5.55
N ASP A 97 -3.48 -5.30 -5.26
CA ASP A 97 -2.42 -6.22 -5.64
C ASP A 97 -2.99 -7.56 -6.07
N GLN A 98 -2.64 -7.98 -7.28
CA GLN A 98 -3.06 -9.23 -7.90
C GLN A 98 -2.23 -10.43 -7.44
N HIS A 99 -1.00 -10.20 -6.97
CA HIS A 99 0.04 -11.23 -6.79
C HIS A 99 0.53 -11.38 -5.34
N ASP A 100 -0.19 -10.79 -4.36
CA ASP A 100 0.09 -10.84 -2.91
C ASP A 100 1.45 -10.26 -2.45
N HIS A 101 2.18 -9.59 -3.33
CA HIS A 101 3.43 -8.89 -3.05
C HIS A 101 3.31 -7.82 -1.95
N ALA A 102 2.26 -7.00 -1.98
CA ALA A 102 1.99 -5.97 -0.99
C ALA A 102 1.73 -6.60 0.39
N SER A 103 1.06 -7.76 0.45
CA SER A 103 0.84 -8.51 1.70
C SER A 103 2.17 -8.96 2.31
N ASP A 104 3.10 -9.47 1.49
CA ASP A 104 4.44 -9.84 1.94
C ASP A 104 5.24 -8.64 2.49
N LEU A 105 5.13 -7.48 1.82
CA LEU A 105 5.74 -6.24 2.29
C LEU A 105 5.13 -5.79 3.63
N MET A 106 3.81 -5.89 3.80
CA MET A 106 3.14 -5.55 5.06
C MET A 106 3.58 -6.48 6.19
N ALA A 107 3.71 -7.78 5.92
CA ALA A 107 4.21 -8.74 6.90
C ALA A 107 5.66 -8.43 7.34
N SER A 108 6.50 -7.91 6.44
CA SER A 108 7.85 -7.45 6.77
C SER A 108 7.82 -6.20 7.67
N ILE A 109 6.97 -5.22 7.33
CA ILE A 109 6.82 -3.98 8.09
C ILE A 109 6.26 -4.27 9.49
N GLU A 110 5.22 -5.11 9.59
CA GLU A 110 4.62 -5.54 10.87
C GLU A 110 5.66 -6.14 11.83
N LYS A 111 6.58 -6.96 11.30
CA LYS A 111 7.62 -7.62 12.10
C LYS A 111 8.76 -6.68 12.52
N SER A 112 9.12 -5.72 11.67
CA SER A 112 10.37 -4.96 11.80
C SER A 112 10.20 -3.52 12.30
N LYS A 113 9.03 -2.90 12.09
CA LYS A 113 8.83 -1.47 12.36
C LYS A 113 8.00 -1.24 13.62
N LYS A 114 8.40 -0.22 14.39
CA LYS A 114 7.69 0.29 15.55
C LYS A 114 7.71 1.81 15.54
N TRP A 115 6.59 2.42 15.87
CA TRP A 115 6.43 3.87 15.82
C TRP A 115 6.12 4.44 17.19
N LYS A 116 6.82 5.51 17.56
CA LYS A 116 6.51 6.29 18.76
C LYS A 116 5.27 7.17 18.53
N THR A 117 5.24 7.82 17.37
CA THR A 117 4.13 8.63 16.88
C THR A 117 3.73 8.05 15.52
N PRO A 118 2.68 7.23 15.44
CA PRO A 118 2.23 6.67 14.17
C PRO A 118 1.60 7.73 13.29
N SER A 119 1.91 7.68 12.00
CA SER A 119 1.33 8.54 10.98
C SER A 119 1.53 7.93 9.60
N LEU A 120 0.70 8.31 8.63
CA LEU A 120 0.81 7.80 7.25
C LEU A 120 2.12 8.19 6.59
N GLU A 121 2.64 9.39 6.87
CA GLU A 121 3.93 9.84 6.36
C GLU A 121 5.06 8.96 6.91
N ARG A 122 4.99 8.60 8.19
CA ARG A 122 5.99 7.72 8.79
C ARG A 122 5.89 6.30 8.24
N PHE A 123 4.68 5.79 8.07
CA PHE A 123 4.45 4.50 7.42
C PHE A 123 4.99 4.52 5.97
N LEU A 124 4.66 5.54 5.19
CA LEU A 124 5.10 5.69 3.80
C LEU A 124 6.62 5.79 3.71
N TYR A 125 7.27 6.53 4.61
CA TYR A 125 8.73 6.54 4.73
C TYR A 125 9.29 5.11 4.92
N ASP A 126 8.77 4.37 5.90
CA ASP A 126 9.28 3.03 6.20
C ASP A 126 8.95 2.03 5.09
N PHE A 127 7.82 2.20 4.40
CA PHE A 127 7.46 1.43 3.21
C PHE A 127 8.43 1.70 2.05
N LEU A 128 8.68 2.98 1.73
CA LEU A 128 9.62 3.38 0.69
C LEU A 128 11.03 2.86 0.99
N GLU A 129 11.51 3.02 2.23
CA GLU A 129 12.79 2.47 2.68
C GLU A 129 12.84 0.94 2.51
N THR A 130 11.74 0.24 2.80
CA THR A 130 11.66 -1.22 2.65
C THR A 130 11.74 -1.64 1.19
N ILE A 131 11.05 -0.95 0.28
CA ILE A 131 11.01 -1.34 -1.13
C ILE A 131 12.26 -0.96 -1.91
N ILE A 132 13.09 -0.02 -1.43
CA ILE A 132 14.39 0.33 -2.03
C ILE A 132 15.57 -0.31 -1.29
N LYS A 133 15.29 -1.04 -0.21
CA LYS A 133 16.32 -1.70 0.58
C LYS A 133 17.15 -2.62 -0.32
N ASP A 134 18.46 -2.54 -0.17
CA ASP A 134 19.45 -3.32 -0.92
C ASP A 134 19.54 -2.96 -2.43
N ASP A 135 18.90 -1.89 -2.91
CA ASP A 135 19.06 -1.44 -4.31
C ASP A 135 20.50 -1.08 -4.68
N LEU A 136 21.28 -0.60 -3.72
CA LEU A 136 22.70 -0.33 -3.94
C LEU A 136 23.48 -1.58 -4.37
N SER A 137 23.02 -2.77 -4.00
CA SER A 137 23.66 -4.04 -4.40
C SER A 137 23.44 -4.41 -5.87
N LEU A 138 22.57 -3.68 -6.58
CA LEU A 138 22.24 -3.89 -7.99
C LEU A 138 23.09 -3.04 -8.95
N LEU A 139 23.94 -2.15 -8.42
CA LEU A 139 24.78 -1.21 -9.18
C LEU A 139 26.21 -1.73 -9.40
#